data_AF-A0A1G7S490-F1
#
_entry.id   AF-A0A1G7S490-F1
#
_cell.length_a   1.000
_cell.length_b   1.000
_cell.length_c   1.000
_cell.angle_alpha   90.00
_cell.angle_beta   90.00
_cell.angle_gamma   90.00
#
_symmetry.space_group_name_H-M   'P 1'
#
loop_
_entity.id
_entity.type
_entity.pdbx_description
1 polymer ?
#
loop_
_entity_poly.entity_id
_entity_poly.type
_entity_poly.pdbx_seq_one_letter_code
_entity_poly.pdbx_strand_id
1 'polypeptide(L)'
;MKSSSIYTLKVCPATLVVSVPVTMVTGFGYIGLIMLIKPQNYNFSFNLPFTHVFIFIAIIAVVITIKHYFEEKQNDKRLINNRPITYSTVLFLLSLLISGMMHFNSFDYLLFSYAPMFFTAYLFSRIFSAQKL
;
A
#
# COMPACT_ATOMS: atom_id res chain seq x y z
N MET A 1 -7.89 0.72 23.11
CA MET A 1 -6.42 0.69 22.85
C MET A 1 -5.85 -0.68 22.42
N LYS A 2 -5.94 -1.78 23.21
CA LYS A 2 -5.22 -3.06 22.93
C LYS A 2 -5.54 -3.70 21.56
N SER A 3 -6.81 -3.77 21.15
CA SER A 3 -7.22 -4.44 19.90
C SER A 3 -6.75 -3.70 18.62
N SER A 4 -6.73 -2.37 18.64
CA SER A 4 -6.26 -1.55 17.50
C SER A 4 -4.74 -1.60 17.35
N SER A 5 -4.01 -1.52 18.46
CA SER A 5 -2.55 -1.64 18.46
C SER A 5 -2.09 -3.01 17.93
N ILE A 6 -2.75 -4.10 18.35
CA ILE A 6 -2.48 -5.46 17.84
C ILE A 6 -2.81 -5.57 16.35
N TYR A 7 -3.89 -4.94 15.89
CA TYR A 7 -4.27 -4.94 14.49
C TYR A 7 -3.23 -4.21 13.61
N THR A 8 -2.82 -3.00 14.01
CA THR A 8 -1.76 -2.24 13.32
C THR A 8 -0.44 -3.01 13.34
N LEU A 9 -0.11 -3.65 14.47
CA LEU A 9 1.09 -4.47 14.62
C LEU A 9 1.05 -5.76 13.78
N LYS A 10 -0.12 -6.24 13.36
CA LYS A 10 -0.21 -7.37 12.40
C LYS A 10 -0.12 -6.90 10.96
N VAL A 11 -0.85 -5.83 10.62
CA VAL A 11 -0.95 -5.33 9.24
C VAL A 11 0.38 -4.72 8.77
N CYS A 12 1.05 -3.90 9.59
CA CYS A 12 2.27 -3.20 9.20
C CYS A 12 3.44 -4.13 8.85
N PRO A 13 3.87 -5.07 9.71
CA PRO A 13 4.98 -5.97 9.37
C PRO A 13 4.60 -6.99 8.29
N ALA A 14 3.34 -7.46 8.24
CA ALA A 14 2.91 -8.33 7.14
C ALA A 14 3.00 -7.60 5.79
N THR A 15 2.58 -6.34 5.73
CA THR A 15 2.70 -5.51 4.53
C THR A 15 4.17 -5.21 4.20
N LEU A 16 5.01 -4.95 5.21
CA LEU A 16 6.44 -4.70 5.02
C LEU A 16 7.15 -5.91 4.38
N VAL A 17 6.94 -7.09 4.94
CA VAL A 17 7.63 -8.32 4.53
C VAL A 17 7.14 -8.79 3.16
N VAL A 18 5.86 -8.61 2.84
CA VAL A 18 5.24 -9.21 1.65
C VAL A 18 5.13 -8.25 0.47
N SER A 19 5.09 -6.93 0.69
CA SER A 19 4.98 -5.96 -0.41
C SER A 19 6.12 -6.06 -1.41
N VAL A 20 7.38 -6.15 -0.96
CA VAL A 20 8.55 -6.22 -1.85
C VAL A 20 8.58 -7.51 -2.69
N PRO A 21 8.44 -8.72 -2.10
CA PRO A 21 8.34 -9.96 -2.88
C PRO A 21 7.18 -9.95 -3.87
N VAL A 22 6.00 -9.43 -3.48
CA VAL A 22 4.83 -9.40 -4.35
C VAL A 22 5.03 -8.42 -5.51
N THR A 23 5.62 -7.26 -5.28
CA THR A 23 5.98 -6.33 -6.36
C THR A 23 6.99 -6.97 -7.32
N MET A 24 7.99 -7.68 -6.79
CA MET A 24 8.98 -8.38 -7.59
C MET A 24 8.36 -9.48 -8.45
N VAL A 25 7.52 -10.35 -7.88
CA VAL A 25 6.80 -11.40 -8.63
C VAL A 25 5.88 -10.81 -9.69
N THR A 26 5.15 -9.73 -9.37
CA THR A 26 4.23 -9.08 -10.31
C THR A 26 5.00 -8.45 -11.48
N GLY A 27 6.11 -7.76 -11.19
CA GLY A 27 6.96 -7.15 -12.21
C GLY A 27 7.63 -8.17 -13.12
N PHE A 28 8.21 -9.25 -12.56
CA PHE A 28 8.80 -10.32 -13.38
C PHE A 28 7.77 -11.11 -14.18
N GLY A 29 6.58 -11.35 -13.62
CA GLY A 29 5.49 -11.99 -14.35
C GLY A 29 5.04 -11.18 -15.56
N TYR A 30 4.97 -9.85 -15.42
CA TYR A 30 4.62 -8.96 -16.52
C TYR A 30 5.71 -8.91 -17.60
N ILE A 31 6.99 -8.81 -17.19
CA ILE A 31 8.13 -8.90 -18.13
C ILE A 31 8.07 -10.23 -18.90
N GLY A 32 7.84 -11.34 -18.21
CA GLY A 32 7.72 -12.67 -18.83
C GLY A 32 6.57 -12.76 -19.84
N LEU A 33 5.38 -12.27 -19.47
CA LEU A 33 4.21 -12.24 -20.36
C LEU A 33 4.46 -11.38 -21.60
N ILE A 34 5.10 -10.22 -21.45
CA ILE A 34 5.37 -9.34 -22.59
C ILE A 34 6.48 -9.91 -23.47
N MET A 35 7.52 -10.52 -22.90
CA MET A 35 8.54 -11.21 -23.69
C MET A 35 7.95 -12.34 -24.56
N LEU A 36 6.88 -13.00 -24.10
CA LEU A 36 6.18 -14.02 -24.88
C LEU A 36 5.40 -13.45 -26.08
N ILE A 37 4.98 -12.18 -26.02
CA ILE A 37 4.11 -11.56 -27.04
C ILE A 37 4.91 -10.67 -28.00
N LYS A 38 5.85 -9.85 -27.47
CA LYS A 38 6.68 -8.91 -28.24
C LYS A 38 8.07 -8.73 -27.61
N PRO A 39 9.03 -9.60 -27.93
CA PRO A 39 10.36 -9.57 -27.31
C PRO A 39 11.27 -8.42 -27.77
N GLN A 40 11.03 -7.80 -28.93
CA GLN A 40 12.07 -7.03 -29.62
C GLN A 40 12.21 -5.53 -29.26
N ASN A 41 11.41 -4.96 -28.34
CA ASN A 41 11.54 -3.52 -28.00
C ASN A 41 11.06 -3.16 -26.58
N TYR A 42 11.12 -4.11 -25.64
CA TYR A 42 10.57 -3.88 -24.32
C TYR A 42 11.62 -3.36 -23.33
N ASN A 43 11.62 -2.04 -23.11
CA ASN A 43 12.38 -1.39 -22.05
C ASN A 43 11.41 -0.97 -20.92
N PHE A 44 11.29 -1.82 -19.91
CA PHE A 44 10.44 -1.60 -18.76
C PHE A 44 11.23 -1.77 -17.49
N SER A 45 11.14 -0.78 -16.62
CA SER A 45 11.72 -0.80 -15.29
C SER A 45 10.61 -0.57 -14.27
N PHE A 46 10.79 -1.16 -13.10
CA PHE A 46 9.99 -0.89 -11.92
C PHE A 46 10.94 -0.93 -10.73
N ASN A 47 10.68 -0.11 -9.72
CA ASN A 47 11.45 -0.15 -8.49
C ASN A 47 10.57 0.32 -7.34
N LEU A 48 10.52 -0.51 -6.30
CA LEU A 48 9.87 -0.19 -5.05
C LEU A 48 10.93 -0.02 -3.96
N PRO A 49 11.44 1.21 -3.76
CA PRO A 49 12.46 1.44 -2.74
C PRO A 49 11.87 1.22 -1.34
N PHE A 50 12.66 0.61 -0.45
CA PHE A 50 12.24 0.34 0.92
C PHE A 50 11.80 1.60 1.67
N THR A 51 12.42 2.75 1.39
CA THR A 51 12.03 4.05 1.97
C THR A 51 10.55 4.37 1.70
N HIS A 52 10.04 4.07 0.51
CA HIS A 52 8.65 4.31 0.14
C HIS A 52 7.72 3.35 0.87
N VAL A 53 8.16 2.08 1.04
CA VAL A 53 7.45 1.09 1.86
C VAL A 53 7.31 1.57 3.30
N PHE A 54 8.40 2.06 3.90
CA PHE A 54 8.39 2.62 5.26
C PHE A 54 7.49 3.85 5.40
N ILE A 55 7.54 4.79 4.45
CA ILE A 55 6.69 5.99 4.45
C ILE A 55 5.21 5.59 4.41
N PHE A 56 4.84 4.66 3.53
CA PHE A 56 3.46 4.19 3.43
C PHE A 56 2.99 3.47 4.70
N ILE A 57 3.84 2.64 5.30
CA ILE A 57 3.52 1.96 6.56
C ILE A 57 3.31 2.98 7.68
N ALA A 58 4.15 4.02 7.75
CA ALA A 58 3.97 5.11 8.71
C ALA A 58 2.63 5.82 8.49
N ILE A 59 2.26 6.11 7.24
CA ILE A 59 0.96 6.70 6.89
C ILE A 59 -0.20 5.76 7.30
N ILE A 60 -0.10 4.46 7.05
CA ILE A 60 -1.11 3.48 7.48
C ILE A 60 -1.27 3.50 8.99
N ALA A 61 -0.17 3.45 9.74
CA ALA A 61 -0.19 3.44 11.20
C ALA A 61 -0.86 4.71 11.75
N VAL A 62 -0.53 5.88 11.19
CA VAL A 62 -1.14 7.15 11.58
C VAL A 62 -2.63 7.16 11.28
N VAL A 63 -3.05 6.78 10.06
CA VAL A 63 -4.47 6.77 9.67
C VAL A 63 -5.29 5.81 10.52
N ILE A 64 -4.79 4.61 10.83
CA ILE A 64 -5.49 3.67 11.72
C ILE A 64 -5.60 4.22 13.14
N THR A 65 -4.54 4.86 13.65
CA THR A 65 -4.52 5.43 15.00
C THR A 65 -5.51 6.60 15.12
N ILE A 66 -5.51 7.50 14.13
CA ILE A 66 -6.46 8.62 14.04
C ILE A 66 -7.89 8.08 13.97
N LYS A 67 -8.15 7.08 13.11
CA LYS A 67 -9.47 6.43 12.99
C LYS A 67 -9.98 5.94 14.35
N HIS A 68 -9.16 5.20 15.08
CA HIS A 68 -9.54 4.68 16.38
C HIS A 68 -9.79 5.79 17.41
N TYR A 69 -8.97 6.85 17.41
CA TYR A 69 -9.15 7.99 18.30
C TYR A 69 -10.50 8.69 18.07
N PHE A 70 -10.89 8.87 16.80
CA PHE A 70 -12.19 9.46 16.45
C PHE A 70 -13.37 8.51 16.76
N GLU A 71 -13.23 7.21 16.51
CA GLU A 71 -14.25 6.21 16.88
C GLU A 71 -14.52 6.21 18.40
N GLU A 72 -13.48 6.30 19.22
CA GLU A 72 -13.56 6.28 20.69
C GLU A 72 -14.13 7.58 21.27
N LYS A 73 -13.79 8.74 20.67
CA LYS A 73 -14.13 10.06 21.24
C LYS A 73 -15.46 10.62 20.74
N GLN A 74 -15.87 10.29 19.53
CA GLN A 74 -17.01 10.93 18.87
C GLN A 74 -18.23 10.00 18.73
N ASN A 75 -18.09 8.70 19.03
CA ASN A 75 -19.11 7.66 18.78
C ASN A 75 -19.66 7.70 17.33
N ASP A 76 -18.91 8.35 16.45
CA ASP A 76 -19.37 8.77 15.14
C ASP A 76 -18.88 7.75 14.13
N LYS A 77 -19.71 6.73 13.91
CA LYS A 77 -19.44 5.61 12.99
C LYS A 77 -19.33 6.07 11.53
N ARG A 78 -19.55 7.35 11.21
CA ARG A 78 -19.72 7.86 9.84
C ARG A 78 -18.54 8.66 9.30
N LEU A 79 -17.69 9.28 10.12
CA LEU A 79 -16.76 10.30 9.60
C LEU A 79 -15.50 9.74 8.90
N ILE A 80 -15.09 8.51 9.21
CA ILE A 80 -14.05 7.78 8.46
C ILE A 80 -14.67 6.48 7.97
N ASN A 81 -15.40 6.59 6.85
CA ASN A 81 -16.10 5.49 6.23
C ASN A 81 -15.13 4.34 5.88
N ASN A 82 -15.14 3.27 6.68
CA ASN A 82 -14.72 1.88 6.46
C ASN A 82 -13.41 1.52 5.72
N ARG A 83 -12.57 2.46 5.27
CA ARG A 83 -11.45 2.16 4.35
C ARG A 83 -10.16 2.93 4.68
N PRO A 84 -9.52 2.67 5.84
CA PRO A 84 -8.28 3.34 6.25
C PRO A 84 -7.17 3.27 5.19
N ILE A 85 -7.07 2.15 4.48
CA ILE A 85 -6.05 1.94 3.45
C ILE A 85 -6.26 2.84 2.23
N THR A 86 -7.51 3.10 1.84
CA THR A 86 -7.79 3.99 0.71
C THR A 86 -7.29 5.39 1.02
N TYR A 87 -7.55 5.89 2.23
CA TYR A 87 -6.99 7.18 2.67
C TYR A 87 -5.46 7.16 2.74
N SER A 88 -4.85 6.09 3.26
CA SER A 88 -3.39 5.95 3.27
C SER A 88 -2.78 5.92 1.87
N THR A 89 -3.46 5.29 0.90
CA THR A 89 -3.04 5.25 -0.50
C THR A 89 -3.08 6.65 -1.11
N VAL A 90 -4.17 7.39 -0.93
CA VAL A 90 -4.30 8.77 -1.42
C VAL A 90 -3.24 9.68 -0.80
N LEU A 91 -3.04 9.60 0.52
CA LEU A 91 -2.01 10.40 1.22
C LEU A 91 -0.60 10.07 0.74
N PHE A 92 -0.32 8.80 0.47
CA PHE A 92 0.98 8.39 -0.05
C PHE A 92 1.22 8.88 -1.48
N LEU A 93 0.23 8.76 -2.37
CA LEU A 93 0.33 9.32 -3.74
C LEU A 93 0.53 10.84 -3.70
N LEU A 94 -0.17 11.54 -2.80
CA LEU A 94 0.00 12.97 -2.59
C LEU A 94 1.39 13.31 -2.05
N SER A 95 1.96 12.48 -1.17
CA SER A 95 3.34 12.64 -0.70
C SER A 95 4.38 12.47 -1.81
N LEU A 96 4.16 11.53 -2.73
CA LEU A 96 5.03 11.33 -3.90
C LEU A 96 4.94 12.50 -4.88
N LEU A 97 3.75 13.09 -5.03
CA LEU A 97 3.53 14.25 -5.87
C LEU A 97 4.23 15.50 -5.32
N ILE A 98 4.09 15.77 -4.01
CA ILE A 98 4.78 16.89 -3.34
C ILE A 98 6.29 16.72 -3.39
N SER A 99 6.79 15.48 -3.22
CA SER A 99 8.22 15.19 -3.28
C SER A 99 8.81 15.28 -4.70
N GLY A 100 8.00 15.56 -5.73
CA GLY A 100 8.42 15.64 -7.13
C GLY A 100 8.75 14.29 -7.78
N MET A 101 8.68 13.18 -7.04
CA MET A 101 9.06 11.85 -7.54
C MET A 101 8.07 11.24 -8.53
N MET A 102 6.86 11.82 -8.65
CA MET A 102 5.91 11.46 -9.71
C MET A 102 6.14 12.21 -11.03
N HIS A 103 6.87 13.33 -11.03
CA HIS A 103 6.86 14.26 -12.17
C HIS A 103 7.54 13.71 -13.44
N PHE A 104 8.35 12.67 -13.30
CA PHE A 104 9.15 12.08 -14.39
C PHE A 104 8.88 10.60 -14.65
N ASN A 105 7.96 9.98 -13.91
CA ASN A 105 7.70 8.55 -14.03
C ASN A 105 6.47 8.30 -14.91
N SER A 106 6.58 7.34 -15.84
CA SER A 106 5.46 6.86 -16.63
C SER A 106 4.39 6.22 -15.73
N PHE A 107 3.13 6.26 -16.18
CA PHE A 107 2.02 5.67 -15.43
C PHE A 107 2.24 4.17 -15.17
N ASP A 108 2.79 3.45 -16.15
CA ASP A 108 3.12 2.04 -16.03
C ASP A 108 4.12 1.80 -14.89
N TYR A 109 5.17 2.61 -14.79
CA TYR A 109 6.15 2.52 -13.71
C TYR A 109 5.48 2.66 -12.33
N LEU A 110 4.56 3.62 -12.17
CA LEU A 110 3.83 3.83 -10.92
C LEU A 110 2.90 2.66 -10.59
N LEU A 111 2.18 2.17 -11.60
CA LEU A 111 1.24 1.06 -11.45
C LEU A 111 1.98 -0.18 -10.97
N PHE A 112 3.06 -0.58 -11.64
CA PHE A 112 3.76 -1.81 -11.31
C PHE A 112 4.65 -1.69 -10.07
N SER A 113 5.19 -0.51 -9.77
CA SER A 113 6.02 -0.33 -8.57
C SER A 113 5.19 -0.27 -7.29
N TYR A 114 4.02 0.39 -7.31
CA TYR A 114 3.26 0.69 -6.08
C TYR A 114 1.91 -0.02 -5.96
N ALA A 115 1.24 -0.39 -7.05
CA ALA A 115 -0.06 -1.07 -6.94
C ALA A 115 0.00 -2.41 -6.19
N PRO A 116 1.03 -3.27 -6.36
CA PRO A 116 1.13 -4.51 -5.59
C PRO A 116 1.24 -4.26 -4.08
N MET A 117 1.90 -3.18 -3.69
CA MET A 117 2.02 -2.74 -2.30
C MET A 117 0.68 -2.23 -1.72
N PHE A 118 -0.10 -1.48 -2.50
CA PHE A 118 -1.46 -1.09 -2.07
C PHE A 118 -2.40 -2.29 -1.97
N PHE A 119 -2.28 -3.23 -2.92
CA PHE A 119 -3.08 -4.45 -2.94
C PHE A 119 -2.78 -5.35 -1.75
N THR A 120 -1.50 -5.57 -1.42
CA THR A 120 -1.10 -6.36 -0.25
C THR A 120 -1.58 -5.73 1.06
N ALA A 121 -1.44 -4.41 1.22
CA ALA A 121 -1.98 -3.71 2.37
C ALA A 121 -3.51 -3.87 2.49
N TYR A 122 -4.22 -3.77 1.36
CA TYR A 122 -5.65 -4.01 1.28
C TYR A 122 -6.04 -5.43 1.71
N LEU A 123 -5.34 -6.43 1.17
CA LEU A 123 -5.58 -7.83 1.45
C LEU A 123 -5.35 -8.15 2.93
N PHE A 124 -4.22 -7.73 3.50
CA PHE A 124 -3.91 -7.98 4.91
C PHE A 124 -4.87 -7.29 5.85
N SER A 125 -5.23 -6.03 5.59
CA SER A 125 -6.26 -5.37 6.39
C SER A 125 -7.59 -6.12 6.36
N ARG A 126 -7.99 -6.69 5.22
CA ARG A 126 -9.24 -7.45 5.13
C ARG A 126 -9.14 -8.77 5.90
N ILE A 127 -8.04 -9.51 5.74
CA ILE A 127 -7.79 -10.78 6.44
C ILE A 127 -7.78 -10.58 7.95
N PHE A 128 -7.02 -9.60 8.44
CA PHE A 128 -6.92 -9.34 9.88
C PHE A 128 -8.16 -8.67 10.46
N SER A 129 -8.96 -7.97 9.65
CA SER A 129 -10.25 -7.44 10.09
C SER A 129 -11.31 -8.53 10.18
N ALA A 130 -11.24 -9.57 9.33
CA ALA A 130 -12.12 -10.73 9.41
C ALA A 130 -11.77 -11.66 10.60
N GLN A 131 -10.50 -11.68 11.03
CA GLN A 131 -10.03 -12.38 12.23
C GLN A 131 -10.40 -11.70 13.57
N LYS A 132 -11.21 -10.62 13.57
CA LYS A 132 -11.76 -10.01 14.79
C LYS A 132 -13.02 -10.73 15.32
N LEU A 133 -13.36 -11.90 14.77
CA LEU A 133 -14.44 -12.78 15.23
C LEU A 133 -13.95 -13.77 16.27
#